data_AF-A0A536DE00-F1
#
_entry.id   AF-A0A536DE00-F1
#
_cell.length_a   1.000
_cell.length_b   1.000
_cell.length_c   1.000
_cell.angle_alpha   90.00
_cell.angle_beta   90.00
_cell.angle_gamma   90.00
#
_symmetry.space_group_name_H-M   'P 1'
#
loop_
_entity.id
_entity.type
_entity.pdbx_description
1 polymer ?
#
loop_
_entity_poly.entity_id
_entity_poly.type
_entity_poly.pdbx_seq_one_letter_code
_entity_poly.pdbx_strand_id
1 'polypeptide(L)'
;MSSTGRLTMLEPLARVYERSVPAEPADAGLFGPGSIVWRVHRDRSFPLAGMRALMVQALHPLAMAGVAQHSDWQRDPFGRLAATSGYVLTVTYGDIASANEAAARVRAVHKHVRG
;
A
#
# COMPACT_ATOMS: atom_id res chain seq x y z
N MET A 1 11.85 -13.77 27.08
CA MET A 1 11.03 -13.79 25.84
C MET A 1 11.32 -12.51 25.08
N SER A 2 12.19 -12.61 24.07
CA SER A 2 12.96 -11.49 23.52
C SER A 2 12.11 -10.49 22.72
N SER A 3 12.24 -9.20 23.04
CA SER A 3 11.56 -8.06 22.38
C SER A 3 11.93 -7.92 20.90
N THR A 4 12.99 -8.59 20.45
CA THR A 4 13.55 -8.52 19.09
C THR A 4 12.65 -9.15 18.02
N GLY A 5 11.91 -10.21 18.34
CA GLY A 5 11.10 -10.95 17.34
C GLY A 5 9.85 -10.20 16.85
N ARG A 6 9.35 -9.21 17.60
CA ARG A 6 8.18 -8.40 17.19
C ARG A 6 8.53 -7.29 16.20
N LEU A 7 9.77 -6.80 16.21
CA LEU A 7 10.20 -5.72 15.31
C LEU A 7 10.51 -6.25 13.90
N THR A 8 11.01 -7.47 13.77
CA THR A 8 11.31 -8.10 12.48
C THR A 8 10.07 -8.25 11.58
N MET A 9 8.89 -8.50 12.16
CA MET A 9 7.63 -8.63 11.41
C MET A 9 7.17 -7.33 10.73
N LEU A 10 7.58 -6.17 11.26
CA LEU A 10 7.24 -4.86 10.71
C LEU A 10 8.30 -4.30 9.77
N GLU A 11 9.43 -4.98 9.63
CA GLU A 11 10.54 -4.55 8.78
C GLU A 11 10.15 -4.38 7.30
N PRO A 12 9.36 -5.27 6.67
CA PRO A 12 8.89 -5.05 5.31
C PRO A 12 8.08 -3.76 5.18
N LEU A 13 7.26 -3.46 6.20
CA LEU A 13 6.43 -2.26 6.23
C LEU A 13 7.31 -1.01 6.34
N ALA A 14 8.27 -0.99 7.27
CA ALA A 14 9.20 0.13 7.45
C ALA A 14 10.01 0.42 6.17
N ARG A 15 10.62 -0.61 5.57
CA ARG A 15 11.38 -0.46 4.30
C ARG A 15 10.50 0.05 3.17
N VAL A 16 9.23 -0.35 3.13
CA VAL A 16 8.30 0.18 2.14
C VAL A 16 8.02 1.66 2.38
N TYR A 17 7.73 2.07 3.62
CA TYR A 17 7.52 3.49 3.92
C TYR A 17 8.72 4.35 3.48
N GLU A 18 9.95 3.92 3.78
CA GLU A 18 11.17 4.62 3.39
C GLU A 18 11.32 4.81 1.87
N ARG A 19 10.94 3.83 1.06
CA ARG A 19 11.08 3.89 -0.41
C ARG A 19 9.87 4.45 -1.15
N SER A 20 8.72 4.60 -0.49
CA SER A 20 7.45 4.85 -1.20
C SER A 20 7.31 6.28 -1.69
N VAL A 21 7.99 7.23 -1.07
CA VAL A 21 7.93 8.64 -1.41
C VAL A 21 9.35 9.14 -1.64
N PRO A 22 9.68 9.72 -2.81
CA PRO A 22 10.98 10.32 -3.04
C PRO A 22 11.25 11.42 -2.01
N ALA A 23 12.49 11.51 -1.51
CA ALA A 23 12.88 12.60 -0.61
C ALA A 23 12.74 13.98 -1.30
N GLU A 24 13.02 14.02 -2.60
CA GLU A 24 12.95 15.21 -3.45
C GLU A 24 12.08 14.90 -4.68
N PRO A 25 10.74 15.00 -4.58
CA PRO A 25 9.85 14.74 -5.70
C PRO A 25 9.97 15.82 -6.79
N ALA A 26 9.90 15.43 -8.06
CA ALA A 26 10.06 16.36 -9.19
C ALA A 26 8.84 17.30 -9.40
N ASP A 27 7.66 16.90 -8.92
CA ASP A 27 6.40 17.65 -9.02
C ASP A 27 5.48 17.33 -7.83
N ALA A 28 4.28 17.94 -7.82
CA ALA A 28 3.30 17.75 -6.74
C ALA A 28 2.56 16.40 -6.78
N GLY A 29 2.87 15.51 -7.72
CA GLY A 29 2.17 14.25 -7.90
C GLY A 29 0.78 14.40 -8.49
N LEU A 30 0.01 13.31 -8.43
CA LEU A 30 -1.33 13.24 -9.00
C LEU A 30 -2.36 14.11 -8.27
N PHE A 31 -2.14 14.40 -6.99
CA PHE A 31 -3.11 15.11 -6.14
C PHE A 31 -2.53 16.38 -5.49
N GLY A 32 -1.30 16.34 -5.02
CA GLY A 32 -0.61 17.45 -4.37
C GLY A 32 -1.15 17.88 -3.00
N PRO A 33 -0.39 18.73 -2.27
CA PRO A 33 -0.66 19.06 -0.87
C PRO A 33 -1.99 19.77 -0.57
N GLY A 34 -2.58 20.45 -1.57
CA GLY A 34 -3.87 21.13 -1.44
C GLY A 34 -5.10 20.21 -1.58
N SER A 35 -4.89 18.95 -1.95
CA SER A 35 -6.00 18.03 -2.24
C SER A 35 -6.68 17.46 -0.99
N ILE A 36 -7.93 17.03 -1.18
CA ILE A 36 -8.64 16.22 -0.18
C ILE A 36 -7.89 14.91 0.11
N VAL A 37 -7.24 14.33 -0.90
CA VAL A 37 -6.52 13.06 -0.77
C VAL A 37 -5.40 13.21 0.26
N TRP A 38 -4.53 14.22 0.09
CA TRP A 38 -3.49 14.54 1.08
C TRP A 38 -4.07 14.86 2.45
N ARG A 39 -5.13 15.67 2.51
CA ARG A 39 -5.75 16.07 3.77
C ARG A 39 -6.26 14.88 4.59
N VAL A 40 -6.89 13.91 3.95
CA VAL A 40 -7.43 12.72 4.62
C VAL A 40 -6.32 11.72 4.96
N HIS A 41 -5.35 11.51 4.06
CA HIS A 41 -4.29 10.52 4.28
C HIS A 41 -3.23 10.96 5.30
N ARG A 42 -3.11 12.27 5.57
CA ARG A 42 -2.24 12.79 6.65
C ARG A 42 -2.94 12.83 8.02
N ASP A 43 -4.23 12.56 8.07
CA ASP A 43 -4.97 12.57 9.33
C ASP A 43 -4.50 11.40 10.23
N ARG A 44 -4.45 11.61 11.54
CA ARG A 44 -4.07 10.56 12.51
C ARG A 44 -5.05 9.39 12.50
N SER A 45 -6.27 9.57 12.00
CA SER A 45 -7.25 8.51 11.82
C SER A 45 -6.98 7.61 10.61
N PHE A 46 -6.05 7.97 9.71
CA PHE A 46 -5.81 7.21 8.47
C PHE A 46 -5.53 5.71 8.70
N PRO A 47 -4.70 5.29 9.69
CA PRO A 47 -4.49 3.86 9.96
C PRO A 47 -5.78 3.11 10.33
N LEU A 48 -6.69 3.75 11.07
CA LEU A 48 -7.99 3.17 11.42
C LEU A 48 -8.88 3.02 10.19
N ALA A 49 -8.88 4.03 9.32
CA ALA A 49 -9.59 3.95 8.04
C ALA A 49 -9.03 2.85 7.13
N GLY A 50 -7.70 2.68 7.10
CA GLY A 50 -7.02 1.59 6.38
C GLY A 50 -7.41 0.22 6.92
N MET A 51 -7.38 0.02 8.24
CA MET A 51 -7.82 -1.24 8.87
C MET A 51 -9.28 -1.55 8.55
N ARG A 52 -10.17 -0.55 8.66
CA ARG A 52 -11.58 -0.69 8.26
C ARG A 52 -11.70 -1.10 6.79
N ALA A 53 -10.97 -0.45 5.89
CA ALA A 53 -11.00 -0.76 4.47
C ALA A 53 -10.59 -2.21 4.20
N LEU A 54 -9.55 -2.70 4.87
CA LEU A 54 -9.12 -4.11 4.76
C LEU A 54 -10.19 -5.08 5.27
N MET A 55 -10.85 -4.77 6.40
CA MET A 55 -11.94 -5.61 6.91
C MET A 55 -13.11 -5.65 5.94
N VAL A 56 -13.50 -4.51 5.35
CA VAL A 56 -14.55 -4.45 4.33
C VAL A 56 -14.13 -5.21 3.07
N GLN A 57 -12.88 -5.07 2.63
CA GLN A 57 -12.36 -5.80 1.48
C GLN A 57 -12.36 -7.31 1.71
N ALA A 58 -12.08 -7.76 2.93
CA ALA A 58 -12.10 -9.18 3.30
C ALA A 58 -13.51 -9.81 3.19
N LEU A 59 -14.56 -9.00 3.20
CA LEU A 59 -15.94 -9.47 2.99
C LEU A 59 -16.29 -9.63 1.50
N HIS A 60 -15.46 -9.13 0.57
CA HIS A 60 -15.75 -9.20 -0.85
C HIS A 60 -15.24 -10.52 -1.46
N PRO A 61 -16.12 -11.45 -1.87
CA PRO A 61 -15.71 -12.81 -2.25
C PRO A 61 -14.76 -12.83 -3.46
N LEU A 62 -15.03 -12.01 -4.49
CA LEU A 62 -14.15 -11.97 -5.67
C LEU A 62 -12.77 -11.38 -5.37
N ALA A 63 -12.70 -10.30 -4.57
CA ALA A 63 -11.42 -9.73 -4.15
C ALA A 63 -10.61 -10.77 -3.35
N MET A 64 -11.27 -11.49 -2.43
CA MET A 64 -10.61 -12.50 -1.62
C MET A 64 -10.25 -13.76 -2.40
N ALA A 65 -10.98 -14.13 -3.45
CA ALA A 65 -10.57 -15.19 -4.38
C ALA A 65 -9.25 -14.81 -5.07
N GLY A 66 -9.12 -13.57 -5.54
CA GLY A 66 -7.86 -13.05 -6.11
C GLY A 66 -6.70 -13.10 -5.10
N VAL A 67 -6.96 -12.68 -3.86
CA VAL A 67 -6.00 -12.73 -2.75
C VAL A 67 -5.69 -14.17 -2.32
N ALA A 68 -6.58 -15.13 -2.51
CA ALA A 68 -6.28 -16.53 -2.20
C ALA A 68 -5.45 -17.20 -3.30
N GLN A 69 -5.70 -16.85 -4.57
CA GLN A 69 -5.14 -17.56 -5.73
C GLN A 69 -3.81 -16.99 -6.24
N HIS A 70 -3.57 -15.69 -6.14
CA HIS A 70 -2.48 -15.03 -6.89
C HIS A 70 -1.35 -14.46 -6.01
N SER A 71 -1.13 -15.08 -4.85
CA SER A 71 -0.88 -14.23 -3.69
C SER A 71 -0.45 -15.01 -2.41
N ASP A 72 0.78 -14.83 -1.90
CA ASP A 72 1.31 -15.44 -0.64
C ASP A 72 0.90 -14.87 0.75
N TRP A 73 -0.32 -14.36 0.98
CA TRP A 73 -0.70 -13.64 2.22
C TRP A 73 -0.64 -14.49 3.48
N GLN A 74 -0.85 -15.80 3.36
CA GLN A 74 -0.84 -16.70 4.51
C GLN A 74 0.58 -16.85 5.09
N ARG A 75 1.59 -16.79 4.22
CA ARG A 75 3.00 -16.92 4.61
C ARG A 75 3.61 -15.56 4.93
N ASP A 76 3.19 -14.51 4.23
CA ASP A 76 3.69 -13.15 4.41
C ASP A 76 2.57 -12.09 4.38
N PRO A 77 1.78 -11.99 5.46
CA PRO A 77 0.69 -11.01 5.55
C PRO A 77 1.22 -9.56 5.68
N PHE A 78 2.37 -9.37 6.33
CA PHE A 78 2.95 -8.04 6.53
C PHE A 78 3.65 -7.52 5.28
N GLY A 79 4.33 -8.36 4.49
CA GLY A 79 4.86 -7.96 3.18
C GLY A 79 3.77 -7.64 2.18
N ARG A 80 2.63 -8.35 2.23
CA ARG A 80 1.40 -8.00 1.51
C ARG A 80 0.87 -6.63 1.87
N LEU A 81 0.68 -6.39 3.16
CA LEU A 81 0.23 -5.09 3.66
C LEU A 81 1.21 -3.98 3.28
N ALA A 82 2.51 -4.27 3.37
CA ALA A 82 3.56 -3.35 2.96
C ALA A 82 3.44 -3.01 1.48
N ALA A 83 3.28 -3.98 0.57
CA ALA A 83 3.11 -3.74 -0.86
C ALA A 83 1.90 -2.82 -1.16
N THR A 84 0.75 -3.07 -0.54
CA THR A 84 -0.44 -2.21 -0.68
C THR A 84 -0.19 -0.81 -0.12
N SER A 85 0.39 -0.71 1.08
CA SER A 85 0.70 0.57 1.72
C SER A 85 1.64 1.40 0.85
N GLY A 86 2.68 0.76 0.30
CA GLY A 86 3.63 1.44 -0.56
C GLY A 86 2.99 2.00 -1.82
N TYR A 87 2.14 1.21 -2.48
CA TYR A 87 1.37 1.70 -3.63
C TYR A 87 0.52 2.93 -3.26
N VAL A 88 -0.24 2.87 -2.16
CA VAL A 88 -1.10 3.98 -1.71
C VAL A 88 -0.27 5.23 -1.42
N LEU A 89 0.86 5.09 -0.73
CA LEU A 89 1.75 6.20 -0.40
C LEU A 89 2.39 6.81 -1.64
N THR A 90 2.92 6.00 -2.55
CA THR A 90 3.53 6.49 -3.79
C THR A 90 2.53 7.24 -4.65
N VAL A 91 1.31 6.72 -4.82
CA VAL A 91 0.27 7.37 -5.62
C VAL A 91 -0.27 8.63 -4.94
N THR A 92 -0.26 8.69 -3.61
CA THR A 92 -0.73 9.85 -2.86
C THR A 92 0.32 10.96 -2.81
N TYR A 93 1.55 10.63 -2.43
CA TYR A 93 2.59 11.59 -2.04
C TYR A 93 3.79 11.67 -2.99
N GLY A 94 3.98 10.68 -3.87
CA GLY A 94 5.07 10.69 -4.85
C GLY A 94 4.79 11.58 -6.05
N ASP A 95 5.84 11.86 -6.83
CA ASP A 95 5.72 12.57 -8.11
C ASP A 95 4.93 11.77 -9.15
N ILE A 96 4.51 12.44 -10.23
CA ILE A 96 3.69 11.85 -11.30
C ILE A 96 4.38 10.61 -11.91
N ALA A 97 5.70 10.66 -12.09
CA ALA A 97 6.45 9.56 -12.68
C ALA A 97 6.39 8.30 -11.79
N SER A 98 6.70 8.46 -10.51
CA SER A 98 6.68 7.39 -9.50
C SER A 98 5.28 6.80 -9.33
N ALA A 99 4.26 7.66 -9.28
CA ALA A 99 2.86 7.24 -9.19
C ALA A 99 2.42 6.41 -10.41
N ASN A 100 2.79 6.86 -11.62
CA ASN A 100 2.46 6.15 -12.86
C ASN A 100 3.20 4.82 -12.97
N GLU A 101 4.46 4.75 -12.56
CA GLU A 101 5.24 3.52 -12.55
C GLU A 101 4.64 2.51 -11.55
N ALA A 102 4.30 2.95 -10.34
CA ALA A 102 3.63 2.12 -9.35
C ALA A 102 2.28 1.58 -9.87
N ALA A 103 1.49 2.44 -10.51
CA ALA A 103 0.22 2.05 -11.12
C ALA A 103 0.42 1.09 -12.30
N ALA A 104 1.47 1.26 -13.10
CA ALA A 104 1.81 0.34 -14.19
C ALA A 104 2.19 -1.04 -13.65
N ARG A 105 2.99 -1.12 -12.58
CA ARG A 105 3.33 -2.39 -11.91
C ARG A 105 2.08 -3.11 -11.38
N VAL A 106 1.20 -2.41 -10.67
CA VAL A 106 -0.04 -3.00 -10.15
C VAL A 106 -0.95 -3.47 -11.29
N ARG A 107 -1.11 -2.67 -12.35
CA ARG A 107 -1.86 -3.09 -13.56
C ARG A 107 -1.26 -4.34 -14.19
N ALA A 108 0.06 -4.44 -14.29
CA ALA A 108 0.72 -5.62 -14.83
C ALA A 108 0.43 -6.87 -13.98
N VAL A 109 0.47 -6.77 -12.65
CA VAL A 109 0.08 -7.87 -11.75
C VAL A 109 -1.39 -8.25 -11.97
N HIS A 110 -2.29 -7.26 -11.96
CA HIS A 110 -3.74 -7.51 -12.13
C HIS A 110 -4.10 -8.12 -13.49
N LYS A 111 -3.31 -7.92 -14.56
CA LYS A 111 -3.53 -8.62 -15.85
C LYS A 111 -3.43 -10.15 -15.73
N HIS A 112 -2.71 -10.66 -14.73
CA HIS A 112 -2.56 -12.10 -14.49
C HIS A 112 -3.64 -12.66 -13.54
N VAL A 113 -4.43 -11.79 -12.91
CA VAL A 113 -5.56 -12.18 -12.07
C VAL A 113 -6.76 -12.38 -12.98
N ARG A 114 -7.30 -13.59 -13.02
CA ARG A 114 -8.45 -13.96 -13.85
C ARG A 114 -9.54 -14.54 -12.96
N GLY A 115 -10.77 -14.05 -13.12
CA GLY A 115 -11.94 -14.44 -12.35
C GLY A 115 -13.16 -13.63 -12.74
#